data_AF-A0A975ARE6-F1
#
_entry.id   AF-A0A975ARE6-F1
#
_cell.length_a   1.000
_cell.length_b   1.000
_cell.length_c   1.000
_cell.angle_alpha   90.00
_cell.angle_beta   90.00
_cell.angle_gamma   90.00
#
_symmetry.space_group_name_H-M   'P 1'
#
loop_
_entity.id
_entity.type
_entity.pdbx_description
1 polymer ?
#
loop_
_entity_poly.entity_id
_entity_poly.type
_entity_poly.pdbx_seq_one_letter_code
_entity_poly.pdbx_strand_id
1 'polypeptide(L)'
;MHPDSAASELQSDFERGLADNFSATGAAANTAISVGNSPSQLHDPTSALAEVYRVVPAADAVGAFTRERNQSGGRWTTPGTAAIYAARTPAGAVLEYLAHVEDEHAQDLVIAHARLPAEDIATPGPLPPRWRECPYRDEVRAFGDAWIQRAEAVALALPSVLCEASLNLLINPDHPRISRLTVMQVQPFTLDPRLVFPK
;
A
#
# COMPACT_ATOMS: atom_id res chain seq x y z
N MET A 1 3.95 -25.12 23.89
CA MET A 1 4.91 -24.75 22.83
C MET A 1 4.79 -23.24 22.67
N HIS A 2 5.77 -22.47 23.13
CA HIS A 2 5.68 -21.00 23.17
C HIS A 2 6.03 -20.41 21.79
N PRO A 3 5.19 -19.55 21.20
CA PRO A 3 5.42 -18.97 19.87
C PRO A 3 6.66 -18.07 19.80
N ASP A 4 7.14 -17.54 20.92
CA ASP A 4 8.34 -16.69 20.99
C ASP A 4 9.64 -17.43 20.69
N SER A 5 9.69 -18.75 20.91
CA SER A 5 10.90 -19.56 20.66
C SER A 5 11.21 -19.67 19.17
N ALA A 6 10.18 -19.84 18.34
CA ALA A 6 10.34 -20.04 16.89
C ALA A 6 10.76 -18.76 16.17
N ALA A 7 10.22 -17.60 16.56
CA ALA A 7 10.63 -16.31 16.00
C ALA A 7 12.08 -15.96 16.39
N SER A 8 12.48 -16.28 17.62
CA SER A 8 13.85 -16.07 18.10
C SER A 8 14.88 -16.98 17.41
N GLU A 9 14.52 -18.24 17.13
CA GLU A 9 15.38 -19.18 16.41
C GLU A 9 15.56 -18.76 14.94
N LEU A 10 14.48 -18.35 14.26
CA LEU A 10 14.52 -17.83 12.89
C LEU A 10 15.40 -16.58 12.76
N GLN A 11 15.32 -15.67 13.73
CA GLN A 11 16.15 -14.46 13.76
C GLN A 11 17.64 -14.81 13.90
N SER A 12 17.99 -15.74 14.80
CA SER A 12 19.37 -16.20 15.01
C SER A 12 19.94 -16.91 13.78
N ASP A 13 19.15 -17.77 13.13
CA ASP A 13 19.60 -18.48 11.93
C ASP A 13 19.74 -17.55 10.72
N PHE A 14 18.88 -16.52 10.63
CA PHE A 14 19.02 -15.44 9.65
C PHE A 14 20.30 -14.63 9.85
N GLU A 15 20.59 -14.21 11.09
CA GLU A 15 21.82 -13.47 11.43
C GLU A 15 23.09 -14.27 11.15
N ARG A 16 23.07 -15.59 11.41
CA ARG A 16 24.18 -16.49 11.06
C ARG A 16 24.41 -16.57 9.55
N GLY A 17 23.34 -16.72 8.78
CA GLY A 17 23.41 -16.74 7.31
C GLY A 17 23.89 -15.42 6.69
N LEU A 18 23.55 -14.28 7.30
CA LEU A 18 24.08 -12.96 6.91
C LEU A 18 25.59 -12.85 7.17
N ALA A 19 26.05 -13.28 8.35
CA ALA A 19 27.45 -13.24 8.71
C ALA A 19 28.31 -14.14 7.81
N ASP A 20 27.78 -15.30 7.41
CA ASP A 20 28.47 -16.24 6.53
C ASP A 20 28.56 -15.73 5.07
N ASN A 21 27.57 -14.96 4.61
CA ASN A 21 27.50 -14.49 3.21
C ASN A 21 28.11 -13.10 2.97
N PHE A 22 28.20 -12.25 4.01
CA PHE A 22 28.71 -10.88 3.88
C PHE A 22 29.89 -10.64 4.83
N SER A 23 31.03 -11.31 4.56
CA SER A 23 32.29 -10.96 5.20
C SER A 23 32.79 -9.60 4.72
N ALA A 24 32.91 -8.65 5.65
CA ALA A 24 33.28 -7.26 5.40
C ALA A 24 34.76 -7.12 4.98
N THR A 25 35.03 -6.90 3.68
CA THR A 25 36.28 -6.28 3.21
C THR A 25 36.10 -5.61 1.85
N GLY A 26 36.41 -4.31 1.74
CA GLY A 26 36.68 -3.66 0.45
C GLY A 26 36.34 -2.17 0.37
N ALA A 27 37.38 -1.33 0.37
CA ALA A 27 37.35 0.12 0.43
C ALA A 27 36.93 0.86 -0.86
N ALA A 28 36.69 2.17 -0.71
CA ALA A 28 36.23 3.17 -1.65
C ALA A 28 36.89 3.21 -3.05
N ALA A 29 36.09 3.51 -4.07
CA ALA A 29 36.51 4.22 -5.27
C ALA A 29 35.35 5.01 -5.89
N ASN A 30 35.56 6.33 -6.06
CA ASN A 30 34.71 7.26 -6.80
C ASN A 30 34.64 6.89 -8.30
N THR A 31 33.51 7.17 -8.97
CA THR A 31 33.38 8.14 -10.09
C THR A 31 31.93 8.12 -10.62
N ALA A 32 31.41 9.31 -10.91
CA ALA A 32 30.02 9.63 -11.25
C ALA A 32 29.57 9.19 -12.65
N ILE A 33 28.28 8.85 -12.79
CA ILE A 33 27.39 9.33 -13.88
C ILE A 33 25.98 9.52 -13.28
N SER A 34 25.47 10.76 -13.30
CA SER A 34 24.04 11.03 -13.08
C SER A 34 23.28 10.83 -14.39
N VAL A 35 22.55 9.71 -14.48
CA VAL A 35 21.42 9.59 -15.40
C VAL A 35 20.18 9.62 -14.52
N GLY A 36 19.32 10.62 -14.74
CA GLY A 36 18.07 10.80 -14.00
C GLY A 36 17.16 9.58 -14.16
N ASN A 37 17.13 8.77 -13.11
CA ASN A 37 16.04 7.91 -12.69
C ASN A 37 16.38 7.55 -11.24
N SER A 38 16.19 8.51 -10.34
CA SER A 38 16.32 8.22 -8.91
C SER A 38 15.21 7.25 -8.54
N PRO A 39 15.53 6.04 -8.04
CA PRO A 39 14.54 5.17 -7.43
C PRO A 39 13.83 5.99 -6.35
N SER A 40 12.50 5.93 -6.33
CA SER A 40 11.66 6.43 -5.24
C SER A 40 12.37 6.23 -3.91
N GLN A 41 12.64 7.32 -3.20
CA GLN A 41 13.38 7.30 -1.94
C GLN A 41 12.78 6.23 -1.04
N LEU A 42 13.66 5.36 -0.52
CA LEU A 42 13.30 4.38 0.51
C LEU A 42 12.44 5.08 1.57
N HIS A 43 11.36 4.43 1.98
CA HIS A 43 10.45 4.91 3.00
C HIS A 43 11.27 5.37 4.22
N ASP A 44 11.35 6.69 4.41
CA ASP A 44 11.96 7.26 5.60
C ASP A 44 10.87 7.29 6.67
N PRO A 45 10.95 6.42 7.71
CA PRO A 45 9.96 6.40 8.78
C PRO A 45 9.94 7.69 9.61
N THR A 46 10.96 8.56 9.45
CA THR A 46 11.03 9.88 10.10
C THR A 46 10.54 11.03 9.22
N SER A 47 10.18 10.76 7.96
CA SER A 47 9.60 11.75 7.06
C SER A 47 8.26 12.24 7.59
N ALA A 48 8.09 13.56 7.65
CA ALA A 48 6.81 14.20 7.98
C ALA A 48 5.71 13.91 6.94
N LEU A 49 6.08 13.39 5.75
CA LEU A 49 5.15 13.00 4.69
C LEU A 49 5.20 11.49 4.45
N ALA A 50 4.03 10.89 4.36
CA ALA A 50 3.83 9.52 3.95
C ALA A 50 3.54 9.43 2.45
N GLU A 51 4.20 8.48 1.79
CA GLU A 51 3.97 8.16 0.38
C GLU A 51 2.70 7.32 0.20
N VAL A 52 1.93 7.62 -0.84
CA VAL A 52 0.63 7.01 -1.18
C VAL A 52 0.63 6.65 -2.66
N TYR A 53 0.31 5.40 -2.99
CA TYR A 53 0.33 4.88 -4.35
C TYR A 53 -0.99 4.21 -4.72
N ARG A 54 -1.43 4.38 -5.96
CA ARG A 54 -2.58 3.68 -6.53
C ARG A 54 -2.30 3.33 -7.99
N VAL A 55 -2.60 2.10 -8.39
CA VAL A 55 -2.61 1.68 -9.80
C VAL A 55 -4.06 1.71 -10.28
N VAL A 56 -4.30 2.39 -11.39
CA VAL A 56 -5.63 2.52 -12.00
C VAL A 56 -5.51 2.47 -13.53
N PRO A 57 -6.61 2.18 -14.26
CA PRO A 57 -6.67 2.40 -15.70
C PRO A 57 -6.31 3.85 -16.06
N ALA A 58 -5.65 4.06 -17.19
CA ALA A 58 -5.24 5.39 -17.65
C ALA A 58 -6.44 6.35 -17.84
N ALA A 59 -7.61 5.82 -18.18
CA ALA A 59 -8.86 6.58 -18.25
C ALA A 59 -9.24 7.23 -16.90
N ASP A 60 -8.82 6.63 -15.78
CA ASP A 60 -9.12 7.10 -14.43
C ASP A 60 -7.97 7.91 -13.80
N ALA A 61 -6.90 8.18 -14.55
CA ALA A 61 -5.69 8.84 -14.08
C ALA A 61 -5.95 10.16 -13.33
N VAL A 62 -6.85 11.00 -13.87
CA VAL A 62 -7.25 12.29 -13.28
C VAL A 62 -8.01 12.09 -11.97
N GLY A 63 -8.76 10.98 -11.88
CA GLY A 63 -9.63 10.63 -10.76
C GLY A 63 -8.97 9.76 -9.69
N ALA A 64 -7.69 9.40 -9.83
CA ALA A 64 -7.05 8.34 -9.02
C ALA A 64 -7.15 8.54 -7.50
N PHE A 65 -7.18 9.80 -7.03
CA PHE A 65 -7.37 10.16 -5.61
C PHE A 65 -8.61 11.03 -5.40
N THR A 66 -9.58 10.93 -6.29
CA THR A 66 -10.87 11.64 -6.15
C THR A 66 -11.91 10.74 -5.50
N ARG A 67 -12.99 11.38 -5.07
CA ARG A 67 -14.08 10.70 -4.38
C ARG A 67 -14.70 9.62 -5.27
N GLU A 68 -14.61 8.38 -4.80
CA GLU A 68 -15.18 7.21 -5.44
C GLU A 68 -16.17 6.53 -4.51
N ARG A 69 -17.27 6.00 -5.06
CA ARG A 69 -18.21 5.14 -4.36
C ARG A 69 -18.24 3.79 -5.06
N ASN A 70 -17.56 2.81 -4.49
CA ASN A 70 -17.59 1.45 -5.00
C ASN A 70 -18.98 0.84 -4.72
N GLN A 71 -19.76 0.63 -5.78
CA GLN A 71 -21.13 0.09 -5.70
C GLN A 71 -21.17 -1.39 -5.29
N SER A 72 -20.05 -2.10 -5.40
CA SER A 72 -19.90 -3.48 -4.92
C SER A 72 -19.32 -3.53 -3.49
N GLY A 73 -18.88 -2.39 -2.97
CA GLY A 73 -18.16 -2.27 -1.71
C GLY A 73 -16.73 -2.81 -1.79
N GLY A 74 -15.96 -2.59 -0.73
CA GLY A 74 -14.61 -3.15 -0.57
C GLY A 74 -14.54 -4.16 0.56
N ARG A 75 -13.31 -4.59 0.90
CA ARG A 75 -13.05 -5.38 2.11
C ARG A 75 -13.44 -4.61 3.38
N TRP A 76 -13.11 -3.32 3.40
CA TRP A 76 -13.27 -2.45 4.57
C TRP A 76 -14.52 -1.56 4.52
N THR A 77 -15.28 -1.55 3.44
CA THR A 77 -16.42 -0.62 3.28
C THR A 77 -17.62 -1.32 2.65
N THR A 78 -18.83 -0.97 3.10
CA THR A 78 -20.06 -1.46 2.48
C THR A 78 -20.27 -0.85 1.09
N PRO A 79 -21.06 -1.53 0.22
CA PRO A 79 -21.54 -0.97 -1.04
C PRO A 79 -22.02 0.47 -0.91
N GLY A 80 -21.47 1.36 -1.74
CA GLY A 80 -21.87 2.76 -1.81
C GLY A 80 -21.17 3.69 -0.81
N THR A 81 -20.40 3.20 0.16
CA THR A 81 -19.54 4.05 1.01
C THR A 81 -18.44 4.70 0.16
N ALA A 82 -18.21 6.00 0.36
CA ALA A 82 -17.16 6.72 -0.36
C ALA A 82 -15.80 6.48 0.32
N ALA A 83 -14.85 5.90 -0.40
CA ALA A 83 -13.52 5.60 0.11
C ALA A 83 -12.52 5.42 -1.04
N ILE A 84 -11.27 5.79 -0.81
CA ILE A 84 -10.15 5.52 -1.73
C ILE A 84 -9.25 4.47 -1.10
N TYR A 85 -8.97 3.41 -1.86
CA TYR A 85 -8.02 2.36 -1.49
C TYR A 85 -6.67 2.65 -2.15
N ALA A 86 -5.61 2.70 -1.36
CA ALA A 86 -4.25 2.96 -1.82
C ALA A 86 -3.24 2.11 -1.03
N ALA A 87 -1.98 2.09 -1.46
CA ALA A 87 -0.88 1.43 -0.76
C ALA A 87 0.19 2.43 -0.33
N ARG A 88 0.98 2.08 0.69
CA ARG A 88 2.14 2.87 1.14
C ARG A 88 3.38 2.72 0.26
N THR A 89 3.37 1.75 -0.65
CA THR A 89 4.49 1.48 -1.57
C THR A 89 3.99 1.23 -2.98
N PRO A 90 4.80 1.49 -4.02
CA PRO A 90 4.41 1.21 -5.40
C PRO A 90 4.21 -0.30 -5.61
N ALA A 91 5.08 -1.14 -5.03
CA ALA A 91 4.95 -2.59 -5.10
C ALA A 91 3.66 -3.10 -4.46
N GLY A 92 3.24 -2.51 -3.32
CA GLY A 92 1.96 -2.83 -2.68
C GLY A 92 0.78 -2.45 -3.56
N ALA A 93 0.81 -1.28 -4.21
CA ALA A 93 -0.25 -0.86 -5.13
C ALA A 93 -0.39 -1.82 -6.33
N VAL A 94 0.74 -2.28 -6.87
CA VAL A 94 0.76 -3.29 -7.95
C VAL A 94 0.22 -4.64 -7.46
N LEU A 95 0.60 -5.09 -6.27
CA LEU A 95 0.13 -6.34 -5.68
C LEU A 95 -1.39 -6.34 -5.47
N GLU A 96 -1.92 -5.26 -4.90
CA GLU A 96 -3.37 -5.08 -4.70
C GLU A 96 -4.11 -5.03 -6.04
N TYR A 97 -3.55 -4.35 -7.04
CA TYR A 97 -4.11 -4.30 -8.39
C TYR A 97 -4.22 -5.70 -9.00
N LEU A 98 -3.12 -6.48 -8.96
CA LEU A 98 -3.08 -7.84 -9.52
C LEU A 98 -4.06 -8.80 -8.83
N ALA A 99 -4.29 -8.65 -7.53
CA ALA A 99 -5.21 -9.51 -6.79
C ALA A 99 -6.70 -9.22 -7.07
N HIS A 100 -7.02 -8.04 -7.63
CA HIS A 100 -8.39 -7.62 -7.92
C HIS A 100 -8.70 -7.54 -9.42
N VAL A 101 -7.72 -7.76 -10.30
CA VAL A 101 -7.97 -7.76 -11.74
C VAL A 101 -8.70 -9.05 -12.11
N GLU A 102 -9.92 -8.93 -12.62
CA GLU A 102 -10.73 -10.07 -13.06
C GLU A 102 -10.46 -10.46 -14.53
N ASP A 103 -9.84 -9.56 -15.32
CA ASP A 103 -9.56 -9.71 -16.75
C ASP A 103 -8.05 -9.64 -17.07
N GLU A 104 -7.60 -10.44 -18.04
CA GLU A 104 -6.19 -10.61 -18.43
C GLU A 104 -5.51 -9.36 -19.06
N HIS A 105 -6.24 -8.28 -19.34
CA HIS A 105 -5.74 -7.23 -20.25
C HIS A 105 -6.16 -5.82 -19.87
N ALA A 106 -5.88 -5.39 -18.64
CA ALA A 106 -5.82 -3.96 -18.40
C ALA A 106 -4.59 -3.38 -19.12
N GLN A 107 -4.78 -3.12 -20.40
CA GLN A 107 -3.90 -2.32 -21.22
C GLN A 107 -4.03 -0.87 -20.73
N ASP A 108 -2.95 -0.12 -20.83
CA ASP A 108 -2.89 1.29 -20.43
C ASP A 108 -3.20 1.54 -18.95
N LEU A 109 -2.29 1.12 -18.08
CA LEU A 109 -2.31 1.47 -16.66
C LEU A 109 -1.50 2.72 -16.39
N VAL A 110 -1.83 3.38 -15.28
CA VAL A 110 -0.98 4.39 -14.66
C VAL A 110 -0.72 4.02 -13.21
N ILE A 111 0.45 4.42 -12.70
CA ILE A 111 0.70 4.49 -11.28
C ILE A 111 0.63 5.95 -10.85
N ALA A 112 -0.35 6.24 -9.98
CA ALA A 112 -0.53 7.53 -9.35
C ALA A 112 0.21 7.54 -8.00
N HIS A 113 0.96 8.61 -7.77
CA HIS A 113 1.75 8.84 -6.57
C HIS A 113 1.30 10.15 -5.93
N ALA A 114 0.96 10.07 -4.64
CA ALA A 114 0.59 11.20 -3.81
C ALA A 114 1.36 11.18 -2.48
N ARG A 115 1.31 12.30 -1.77
CA ARG A 115 1.84 12.46 -0.42
C ARG A 115 0.76 12.97 0.51
N LEU A 116 0.79 12.49 1.74
CA LEU A 116 -0.08 12.93 2.83
C LEU A 116 0.78 13.14 4.09
N PRO A 117 0.54 14.18 4.90
CA PRO A 117 1.23 14.34 6.17
C PRO A 117 1.04 13.11 7.06
N ALA A 118 2.12 12.64 7.69
CA ALA A 118 2.10 11.40 8.47
C ALA A 118 1.12 11.49 9.65
N GLU A 119 0.93 12.69 10.23
CA GLU A 119 -0.06 12.95 11.28
C GLU A 119 -1.51 12.86 10.83
N ASP A 120 -1.76 12.83 9.52
CA ASP A 120 -3.09 12.64 8.93
C ASP A 120 -3.42 11.16 8.68
N ILE A 121 -2.53 10.25 9.07
CA ILE A 121 -2.70 8.80 8.96
C ILE A 121 -2.83 8.20 10.36
N ALA A 122 -4.02 7.68 10.67
CA ALA A 122 -4.28 6.94 11.88
C ALA A 122 -3.80 5.49 11.78
N THR A 123 -3.43 4.92 12.93
CA THR A 123 -3.29 3.47 13.11
C THR A 123 -4.58 2.90 13.68
N PRO A 124 -5.00 1.70 13.26
CA PRO A 124 -6.20 1.07 13.77
C PRO A 124 -5.98 0.58 15.20
N GLY A 125 -7.06 0.53 15.96
CA GLY A 125 -7.15 -0.35 17.13
C GLY A 125 -7.22 -1.83 16.72
N PRO A 126 -7.69 -2.72 17.62
CA PRO A 126 -7.87 -4.12 17.29
C PRO A 126 -8.77 -4.31 16.05
N LEU A 127 -8.25 -5.03 15.06
CA LEU A 127 -9.01 -5.35 13.85
C LEU A 127 -10.04 -6.44 14.15
N PRO A 128 -11.20 -6.44 13.47
CA PRO A 128 -12.18 -7.51 13.60
C PRO A 128 -11.56 -8.89 13.35
N PRO A 129 -11.97 -9.94 14.07
CA PRO A 129 -11.55 -11.30 13.78
C PRO A 129 -11.82 -11.64 12.32
N ARG A 130 -10.96 -12.46 11.70
CA ARG A 130 -11.15 -12.96 10.32
C ARG A 130 -11.22 -11.87 9.24
N TRP A 131 -10.67 -10.68 9.50
CA TRP A 131 -10.61 -9.58 8.52
C TRP A 131 -9.93 -9.94 7.18
N ARG A 132 -9.13 -11.01 7.19
CA ARG A 132 -8.39 -11.55 6.04
C ARG A 132 -9.25 -12.43 5.11
N GLU A 133 -10.35 -12.98 5.59
CA GLU A 133 -11.13 -13.99 4.85
C GLU A 133 -11.79 -13.42 3.58
N CYS A 134 -12.05 -14.31 2.63
CA CYS A 134 -12.90 -14.08 1.46
C CYS A 134 -14.00 -15.15 1.47
N PRO A 135 -15.29 -14.83 1.29
CA PRO A 135 -15.86 -13.51 0.96
C PRO A 135 -15.70 -12.47 2.09
N TYR A 136 -15.74 -11.19 1.71
CA TYR A 136 -15.63 -10.08 2.66
C TYR A 136 -16.77 -10.12 3.68
N ARG A 137 -16.43 -9.93 4.95
CA ARG A 137 -17.37 -10.08 6.07
C ARG A 137 -17.98 -8.73 6.43
N ASP A 138 -19.26 -8.71 6.77
CA ASP A 138 -19.99 -7.48 7.08
C ASP A 138 -19.42 -6.78 8.32
N GLU A 139 -18.94 -7.54 9.32
CA GLU A 139 -18.29 -6.95 10.49
C GLU A 139 -16.99 -6.19 10.16
N VAL A 140 -16.29 -6.58 9.09
CA VAL A 140 -15.06 -5.92 8.62
C VAL A 140 -15.39 -4.64 7.86
N ARG A 141 -16.47 -4.67 7.07
CA ARG A 141 -16.99 -3.49 6.38
C ARG A 141 -17.55 -2.45 7.36
N ALA A 142 -18.32 -2.91 8.35
CA ALA A 142 -18.85 -2.04 9.40
C ALA A 142 -17.74 -1.34 10.19
N PHE A 143 -16.60 -2.01 10.41
CA PHE A 143 -15.42 -1.40 11.03
C PHE A 143 -14.90 -0.20 10.22
N GLY A 144 -14.69 -0.36 8.91
CA GLY A 144 -14.17 0.72 8.08
C GLY A 144 -15.22 1.80 7.79
N ASP A 145 -16.49 1.45 7.61
CA ASP A 145 -17.58 2.42 7.50
C ASP A 145 -17.66 3.31 8.74
N ALA A 146 -17.60 2.71 9.94
CA ALA A 146 -17.60 3.46 11.19
C ALA A 146 -16.36 4.35 11.32
N TRP A 147 -15.19 3.91 10.82
CA TRP A 147 -14.00 4.74 10.80
C TRP A 147 -14.14 5.94 9.84
N ILE A 148 -14.64 5.72 8.63
CA ILE A 148 -14.94 6.79 7.65
C ILE A 148 -15.89 7.82 8.26
N GLN A 149 -16.97 7.36 8.92
CA GLN A 149 -17.97 8.23 9.53
C GLN A 149 -17.42 9.09 10.67
N ARG A 150 -16.48 8.56 11.48
CA ARG A 150 -15.85 9.33 12.58
C ARG A 150 -14.97 10.47 12.07
N ALA A 151 -14.36 10.30 10.90
CA ALA A 151 -13.54 11.32 10.23
C ALA A 151 -12.46 11.95 11.15
N GLU A 152 -11.80 11.13 11.97
CA GLU A 152 -10.76 11.57 12.93
C GLU A 152 -9.41 11.86 12.26
N ALA A 153 -9.13 11.17 11.15
CA ALA A 153 -7.93 11.34 10.33
C ALA A 153 -8.28 11.21 8.84
N VAL A 154 -7.39 11.66 7.96
CA VAL A 154 -7.62 11.59 6.50
C VAL A 154 -7.56 10.13 6.01
N ALA A 155 -6.64 9.34 6.56
CA ALA A 155 -6.44 7.94 6.18
C ALA A 155 -6.27 7.01 7.38
N LEU A 156 -6.62 5.74 7.20
CA LEU A 156 -6.34 4.64 8.12
C LEU A 156 -5.32 3.69 7.50
N ALA A 157 -4.20 3.47 8.17
CA ALA A 157 -3.20 2.50 7.75
C ALA A 157 -3.60 1.08 8.18
N LEU A 158 -3.89 0.21 7.22
CA LEU A 158 -4.34 -1.16 7.45
C LEU A 158 -3.31 -2.15 6.87
N PRO A 159 -3.03 -3.27 7.54
CA PRO A 159 -2.19 -4.31 6.94
C PRO A 159 -2.80 -4.81 5.63
N SER A 160 -1.96 -5.03 4.61
CA SER A 160 -2.41 -5.73 3.39
C SER A 160 -2.67 -7.20 3.73
N VAL A 161 -3.75 -7.77 3.18
CA VAL A 161 -4.02 -9.21 3.29
C VAL A 161 -3.00 -10.03 2.49
N LEU A 162 -2.46 -9.45 1.42
CA LEU A 162 -1.55 -10.13 0.49
C LEU A 162 -0.11 -10.15 1.02
N CYS A 163 0.27 -9.14 1.82
CA CYS A 163 1.56 -9.05 2.50
C CYS A 163 1.40 -8.24 3.79
N GLU A 164 1.26 -8.90 4.94
CA GLU A 164 0.95 -8.25 6.23
C GLU A 164 2.06 -7.32 6.75
N ALA A 165 3.29 -7.51 6.27
CA ALA A 165 4.40 -6.60 6.53
C ALA A 165 4.27 -5.27 5.75
N SER A 166 3.29 -5.16 4.85
CA SER A 166 2.99 -3.96 4.07
C SER A 166 1.66 -3.33 4.49
N LEU A 167 1.54 -2.02 4.27
CA LEU A 167 0.39 -1.24 4.66
C LEU A 167 -0.37 -0.70 3.44
N ASN A 168 -1.67 -0.90 3.46
CA ASN A 168 -2.65 -0.20 2.65
C ASN A 168 -3.24 0.98 3.42
N LEU A 169 -3.91 1.85 2.69
CA LEU A 169 -4.61 3.01 3.20
C LEU A 169 -6.08 2.93 2.80
N LEU A 170 -6.96 3.08 3.78
CA LEU A 170 -8.35 3.45 3.58
C LEU A 170 -8.44 4.96 3.78
N ILE A 171 -8.66 5.71 2.70
CA ILE A 171 -8.68 7.18 2.71
C ILE A 171 -10.13 7.65 2.67
N ASN A 172 -10.48 8.60 3.54
CA ASN A 172 -11.78 9.25 3.55
C ASN A 172 -11.79 10.47 2.60
N PRO A 173 -12.40 10.38 1.41
CA PRO A 173 -12.42 11.50 0.47
C PRO A 173 -13.26 12.69 0.94
N ASP A 174 -14.17 12.48 1.90
CA ASP A 174 -15.06 13.52 2.43
C ASP A 174 -14.47 14.18 3.71
N HIS A 175 -13.25 13.80 4.13
CA HIS A 175 -12.60 14.37 5.32
C HIS A 175 -12.22 15.86 5.11
N PRO A 176 -12.43 16.78 6.08
CA PRO A 176 -12.17 18.22 5.90
C PRO A 176 -10.74 18.59 5.49
N ARG A 177 -9.77 17.74 5.86
CA ARG A 177 -8.34 17.91 5.53
C ARG A 177 -7.89 17.12 4.30
N ILE A 178 -8.80 16.56 3.49
CA ILE A 178 -8.46 15.76 2.30
C ILE A 178 -7.56 16.52 1.31
N SER A 179 -7.67 17.85 1.26
CA SER A 179 -6.83 18.71 0.42
C SER A 179 -5.34 18.69 0.79
N ARG A 180 -4.95 18.09 1.93
CA ARG A 180 -3.55 17.85 2.29
C ARG A 180 -2.95 16.65 1.55
N LEU A 181 -3.77 15.77 0.97
CA LEU A 181 -3.33 14.73 0.04
C LEU A 181 -2.94 15.39 -1.28
N THR A 182 -1.64 15.44 -1.57
CA THR A 182 -1.11 16.12 -2.76
C THR A 182 -0.63 15.09 -3.77
N VAL A 183 -1.23 15.09 -4.97
CA VAL A 183 -0.77 14.26 -6.09
C VAL A 183 0.55 14.82 -6.60
N MET A 184 1.59 13.99 -6.59
CA MET A 184 2.93 14.36 -7.01
C MET A 184 3.18 14.00 -8.47
N GLN A 185 2.73 12.81 -8.87
CA GLN A 185 3.00 12.27 -10.19
C GLN A 185 1.92 11.26 -10.59
N VAL A 186 1.57 11.25 -11.87
CA VAL A 186 0.82 10.16 -12.49
C VAL A 186 1.57 9.79 -13.76
N GLN A 187 2.00 8.54 -13.86
CA GLN A 187 2.83 8.09 -14.98
C GLN A 187 2.31 6.79 -15.56
N PRO A 188 2.50 6.55 -16.87
CA PRO A 188 2.23 5.26 -17.48
C PRO A 188 2.92 4.13 -16.72
N PHE A 189 2.22 3.02 -16.57
CA PHE A 189 2.70 1.82 -15.91
C PHE A 189 2.38 0.61 -16.78
N THR A 190 3.36 -0.26 -16.98
CA THR A 190 3.19 -1.51 -17.71
C THR A 190 3.47 -2.66 -16.77
N LEU A 191 2.52 -3.59 -16.64
CA LEU A 191 2.73 -4.82 -15.90
C LEU A 191 3.79 -5.67 -16.61
N ASP A 192 4.78 -6.13 -15.84
CA ASP A 192 5.76 -7.08 -16.35
C ASP A 192 5.04 -8.39 -16.71
N PRO A 193 5.24 -8.94 -17.93
CA PRO A 193 4.58 -10.17 -18.36
C PRO A 193 4.78 -11.36 -17.41
N ARG A 194 5.87 -11.40 -16.64
CA ARG A 194 6.14 -12.46 -15.66
C ARG A 194 5.17 -12.45 -14.47
N LEU A 195 4.46 -11.34 -14.24
CA LEU A 195 3.45 -11.23 -13.18
C LEU A 195 2.08 -11.72 -13.62
N VAL A 196 1.83 -11.76 -14.93
CA VAL A 196 0.52 -12.15 -15.53
C VAL A 196 0.57 -13.58 -16.05
N PHE A 197 1.70 -13.99 -16.62
CA PHE A 197 1.91 -15.34 -17.14
C PHE A 197 3.01 -16.03 -16.33
N PRO A 198 2.65 -16.80 -15.27
CA PRO A 198 3.63 -17.61 -14.57
C PRO A 198 4.25 -18.62 -15.55
N LYS A 199 5.57 -18.81 -15.45
CA LYS A 199 6.32 -19.80 -16.24
C LYS A 199 6.01 -21.22 -15.80
#